data_AF-A0A937EVX7-F1
#
_entry.id   AF-A0A937EVX7-F1
#
_cell.length_a   1.000
_cell.length_b   1.000
_cell.length_c   1.000
_cell.angle_alpha   90.00
_cell.angle_beta   90.00
_cell.angle_gamma   90.00
#
_symmetry.space_group_name_H-M   'P 1'
#
loop_
_entity.id
_entity.type
_entity.pdbx_description
1 polymer ?
#
loop_
_entity_poly.entity_id
_entity_poly.type
_entity_poly.pdbx_seq_one_letter_code
_entity_poly.pdbx_strand_id
1 'polypeptide(L)'
;MNSEHSLEVEPLELQLQAMADTVRQLAQSHQGDCLALLSILRILESLHGEVRDTWFQPALPDNRQALYNLLRDIEASGGWPYIYRMKLHELLKNFQGDLTIDPAAHSNPNQLG
;
A
#
# COMPACT_ATOMS: atom_id res chain seq x y z
N MET A 1 -16.10 -16.26 27.80
CA MET A 1 -14.64 -16.02 27.90
C MET A 1 -14.15 -15.87 26.48
N ASN A 2 -13.64 -14.69 26.12
CA ASN A 2 -12.74 -14.36 25.02
C ASN A 2 -12.78 -12.82 24.86
N SER A 3 -12.03 -12.14 25.72
CA SER A 3 -11.88 -10.69 25.73
C SER A 3 -10.40 -10.38 25.68
N GLU A 4 -9.75 -10.53 24.52
CA GLU A 4 -8.29 -10.33 24.41
C GLU A 4 -7.83 -9.75 23.06
N HIS A 5 -8.51 -8.72 22.51
CA HIS A 5 -7.92 -8.03 21.33
C HIS A 5 -8.12 -6.51 21.25
N SER A 6 -8.48 -5.83 22.34
CA SER A 6 -8.86 -4.41 22.28
C SER A 6 -7.82 -3.40 22.77
N LEU A 7 -6.56 -3.77 23.03
CA LEU A 7 -5.63 -2.89 23.77
C LEU A 7 -4.28 -2.58 23.08
N GLU A 8 -3.95 -3.15 21.92
CA GLU A 8 -2.64 -2.91 21.27
C GLU A 8 -2.67 -1.88 20.12
N VAL A 9 -3.84 -1.38 19.73
CA VAL A 9 -4.00 -0.39 18.63
C VAL A 9 -3.67 1.05 19.08
N GLU A 10 -3.84 1.36 20.36
CA GLU A 10 -3.66 2.68 20.98
C GLU A 10 -2.26 3.36 20.78
N PRO A 11 -1.11 2.68 20.85
CA PRO A 11 0.19 3.37 20.73
C PRO A 11 0.51 3.86 19.31
N LEU A 12 0.06 3.16 18.27
CA LEU A 12 0.40 3.53 16.88
C LEU A 12 -0.42 4.71 16.39
N GLU A 13 -1.74 4.72 16.64
CA GLU A 13 -2.61 5.81 16.22
C GLU A 13 -2.20 7.14 16.87
N LEU A 14 -1.83 7.11 18.15
CA LEU A 14 -1.30 8.27 18.86
C LEU A 14 0.02 8.78 18.28
N GLN A 15 0.93 7.86 17.90
CA GLN A 15 2.19 8.24 17.26
C GLN A 15 1.96 8.87 15.88
N LEU A 16 1.08 8.28 15.06
CA LEU A 16 0.72 8.81 13.76
C LEU A 16 0.07 10.20 13.87
N GLN A 17 -0.81 10.38 14.85
CA GLN A 17 -1.45 11.67 15.11
C GLN A 17 -0.42 12.72 15.55
N ALA A 18 0.51 12.38 16.44
CA ALA A 18 1.58 13.28 16.87
C ALA A 18 2.50 13.69 15.71
N MET A 19 2.83 12.76 14.80
CA MET A 19 3.56 13.07 13.57
C MET A 19 2.78 14.03 12.67
N ALA A 20 1.48 13.76 12.46
CA ALA A 20 0.61 14.62 11.66
C ALA A 20 0.52 16.04 12.25
N ASP A 21 0.40 16.16 13.58
CA ASP A 21 0.35 17.46 14.26
C ASP A 21 1.67 18.22 14.14
N THR A 22 2.81 17.54 14.24
CA THR A 22 4.13 18.14 14.02
C THR A 22 4.25 18.73 12.61
N VAL A 23 3.84 17.97 11.59
CA VAL A 23 3.84 18.43 10.19
C VAL A 23 2.89 19.60 9.97
N ARG A 24 1.68 19.56 10.56
CA ARG A 24 0.71 20.65 10.51
C ARG A 24 1.26 21.92 11.15
N GLN A 25 1.88 21.83 12.32
CA GLN A 25 2.49 22.96 13.02
C GLN A 25 3.60 23.59 12.19
N LEU A 26 4.46 22.78 11.58
CA LEU A 26 5.54 23.25 10.71
C LEU A 26 4.98 23.95 9.45
N ALA A 27 3.93 23.40 8.84
CA ALA A 27 3.28 24.05 7.70
C ALA A 27 2.62 25.39 8.09
N GLN A 28 1.99 25.45 9.27
CA GLN A 28 1.37 26.66 9.80
C GLN A 28 2.41 27.75 10.11
N SER A 29 3.57 27.39 10.67
CA SER A 29 4.64 28.36 11.00
C SER A 29 5.28 28.98 9.75
N HIS A 30 5.16 28.34 8.60
CA HIS A 30 5.68 28.79 7.30
C HIS A 30 4.58 29.23 6.34
N GLN A 31 3.38 29.56 6.84
CA GLN A 31 2.29 30.04 6.01
C GLN A 31 2.72 31.30 5.22
N GLY A 32 2.51 31.27 3.90
CA GLY A 32 2.90 32.35 2.99
C GLY A 32 4.32 32.23 2.44
N ASP A 33 5.14 31.30 2.95
CA ASP A 33 6.47 30.98 2.39
C ASP A 33 6.37 29.75 1.46
N CYS A 34 6.23 30.02 0.17
CA CYS A 34 6.09 29.00 -0.86
C CYS A 34 7.28 28.01 -0.90
N LEU A 35 8.51 28.48 -0.67
CA LEU A 35 9.70 27.63 -0.75
C LEU A 35 9.84 26.73 0.48
N ALA A 36 9.51 27.24 1.66
CA ALA A 36 9.46 26.44 2.88
C ALA A 36 8.38 25.36 2.78
N LEU A 37 7.16 25.72 2.34
CA LEU A 37 6.07 24.76 2.15
C LEU A 37 6.42 23.68 1.10
N LEU A 38 7.05 24.07 -0.01
CA LEU A 38 7.53 23.11 -1.01
C LEU A 38 8.60 22.16 -0.44
N SER A 39 9.46 22.64 0.46
CA SER A 39 10.48 21.81 1.11
C SER A 39 9.84 20.77 2.04
N ILE A 40 8.79 21.15 2.78
CA ILE A 40 7.99 20.22 3.59
C ILE A 40 7.39 19.13 2.71
N LEU A 41 6.76 19.51 1.59
CA LEU A 41 6.14 18.56 0.66
C LEU A 41 7.15 17.56 0.07
N ARG A 42 8.33 18.03 -0.32
CA ARG A 42 9.40 17.17 -0.88
C ARG A 42 9.90 16.12 0.11
N ILE A 43 10.03 16.48 1.38
CA ILE A 43 10.45 15.53 2.41
C ILE A 43 9.36 14.50 2.70
N LEU A 44 8.09 14.92 2.75
CA LEU A 44 6.97 13.99 2.89
C LEU A 44 6.91 13.00 1.72
N GLU A 45 7.12 13.48 0.49
CA GLU A 45 7.18 12.63 -0.70
C GLU A 45 8.36 11.63 -0.63
N SER A 46 9.55 12.10 -0.23
CA SER A 46 10.74 11.26 -0.07
C SER A 46 10.52 10.19 0.99
N LEU A 47 10.00 10.56 2.17
CA LEU A 47 9.71 9.63 3.26
C LEU A 47 8.64 8.61 2.85
N HIS A 48 7.61 9.06 2.16
CA HIS A 48 6.59 8.16 1.62
C HIS A 48 7.22 7.13 0.65
N GLY A 49 8.08 7.58 -0.28
CA GLY A 49 8.80 6.69 -1.19
C GLY A 49 9.68 5.68 -0.46
N GLU A 50 10.46 6.14 0.53
CA GLU A 50 11.33 5.28 1.35
C GLU A 50 10.52 4.22 2.10
N VAL A 51 9.41 4.62 2.74
CA VAL A 51 8.53 3.69 3.46
C VAL A 51 7.93 2.66 2.52
N ARG A 52 7.45 3.11 1.37
CA ARG A 52 6.84 2.27 0.35
C ARG A 52 7.81 1.21 -0.17
N ASP A 53 9.00 1.63 -0.57
CA ASP A 53 9.95 0.77 -1.28
C ASP A 53 10.73 -0.14 -0.33
N THR A 54 11.02 0.35 0.88
CA THR A 54 11.90 -0.36 1.84
C THR A 54 11.13 -1.27 2.80
N TRP A 55 9.97 -0.83 3.31
CA TRP A 55 9.25 -1.56 4.37
C TRP A 55 7.88 -2.07 3.91
N PHE A 56 7.12 -1.28 3.15
CA PHE A 56 5.77 -1.68 2.75
C PHE A 56 5.77 -2.75 1.66
N GLN A 57 6.52 -2.56 0.57
CA GLN A 57 6.53 -3.51 -0.55
C GLN A 57 7.01 -4.92 -0.16
N PRO A 58 8.07 -5.08 0.67
CA PRO A 58 8.45 -6.42 1.17
C PRO A 58 7.46 -7.02 2.16
N ALA A 59 6.67 -6.19 2.85
CA ALA A 59 5.64 -6.64 3.78
C ALA A 59 4.31 -7.02 3.09
N LEU A 60 4.21 -6.85 1.76
CA LEU A 60 3.02 -7.23 1.02
C LEU A 60 2.79 -8.74 1.10
N PRO A 61 1.52 -9.18 1.23
CA PRO A 61 1.21 -10.60 1.22
C PRO A 61 1.62 -11.25 -0.10
N ASP A 62 2.27 -12.40 0.01
CA ASP A 62 2.65 -13.26 -1.11
C ASP A 62 1.50 -14.14 -1.62
N ASN A 63 0.45 -14.32 -0.80
CA ASN A 63 -0.75 -15.05 -1.18
C ASN A 63 -1.88 -14.13 -1.68
N ARG A 64 -2.58 -14.60 -2.72
CA ARG A 64 -3.64 -13.84 -3.40
C ARG A 64 -4.75 -13.40 -2.44
N GLN A 65 -5.18 -14.27 -1.53
CA GLN A 65 -6.35 -14.01 -0.69
C GLN A 65 -6.08 -12.89 0.32
N ALA A 66 -4.91 -12.89 0.97
CA ALA A 66 -4.50 -11.85 1.89
C ALA A 66 -4.24 -10.54 1.15
N LEU A 67 -3.70 -10.60 -0.07
CA LEU A 67 -3.56 -9.42 -0.92
C LEU A 67 -4.93 -8.82 -1.28
N TYR A 68 -5.92 -9.64 -1.64
CA TYR A 68 -7.29 -9.19 -1.89
C TYR A 68 -7.96 -8.59 -0.65
N ASN A 69 -7.72 -9.15 0.53
CA ASN A 69 -8.23 -8.60 1.78
C ASN A 69 -7.59 -7.23 2.06
N LEU A 70 -6.26 -7.12 1.94
CA LEU A 70 -5.53 -5.86 2.07
C LEU A 70 -6.03 -4.81 1.07
N LEU A 71 -6.25 -5.18 -0.19
CA LEU A 71 -6.79 -4.30 -1.23
C LEU A 71 -8.16 -3.75 -0.83
N ARG A 72 -9.06 -4.63 -0.36
CA ARG A 72 -10.41 -4.24 0.08
C ARG A 72 -10.36 -3.32 1.31
N ASP A 73 -9.48 -3.58 2.25
CA ASP A 73 -9.33 -2.77 3.46
C ASP A 73 -8.83 -1.36 3.11
N ILE A 74 -7.89 -1.24 2.16
CA ILE A 74 -7.41 0.05 1.65
C ILE A 74 -8.51 0.79 0.89
N GLU A 75 -9.33 0.10 0.08
CA GLU A 75 -10.48 0.71 -0.60
C GLU A 75 -11.54 1.24 0.39
N ALA A 76 -11.80 0.51 1.47
CA ALA A 76 -12.80 0.88 2.48
C ALA A 76 -12.36 2.05 3.39
N SER A 77 -11.06 2.22 3.62
CA SER A 77 -10.50 3.23 4.53
C SER A 77 -10.18 4.58 3.85
N GLY A 78 -10.49 4.75 2.57
CA GLY A 78 -10.36 6.03 1.85
C GLY A 78 -9.52 5.99 0.58
N GLY A 79 -9.21 4.79 0.07
CA GLY A 79 -8.46 4.59 -1.16
C GLY A 79 -6.95 4.46 -0.94
N TRP A 80 -6.22 4.16 -2.01
CA TRP A 80 -4.77 4.02 -1.99
C TRP A 80 -4.13 5.25 -1.30
N PRO A 81 -3.18 5.10 -0.34
CA PRO A 81 -2.38 6.23 0.12
C PRO A 81 -1.85 6.91 -1.12
N TYR A 82 -1.98 8.24 -1.22
CA TYR A 82 -1.86 9.08 -2.43
C TYR A 82 -0.55 8.82 -3.22
N ILE A 83 -0.49 7.66 -3.87
CA ILE A 83 0.61 7.19 -4.70
C ILE A 83 0.19 7.62 -6.08
N TYR A 84 0.83 8.66 -6.60
CA TYR A 84 0.68 9.02 -8.00
C TYR A 84 1.26 7.87 -8.84
N ARG A 85 0.39 6.91 -9.16
CA ARG A 85 0.60 5.77 -10.06
C ARG A 85 1.89 4.97 -9.79
N MET A 86 1.96 4.21 -8.69
CA MET A 86 2.62 2.90 -8.80
C MET A 86 1.83 2.18 -9.89
N LYS A 87 2.45 1.97 -11.04
CA LYS A 87 1.82 1.18 -12.09
C LYS A 87 1.54 -0.17 -11.45
N LEU A 88 0.28 -0.57 -11.34
CA LEU A 88 -0.17 -1.86 -10.80
C LEU A 88 0.74 -3.02 -11.24
N HIS A 89 1.26 -2.92 -12.47
CA HIS A 89 2.28 -3.77 -13.09
C HIS A 89 3.55 -4.00 -12.26
N GLU A 90 4.08 -3.01 -11.55
CA GLU A 90 5.28 -3.15 -10.70
C GLU A 90 4.98 -3.89 -9.40
N LEU A 91 3.77 -3.70 -8.85
CA LEU A 91 3.27 -4.44 -7.69
C LEU A 91 3.08 -5.92 -8.02
N LEU A 92 2.54 -6.20 -9.22
CA LEU A 92 2.27 -7.56 -9.71
C LEU A 92 3.50 -8.25 -10.33
N LYS A 93 4.65 -7.57 -10.40
CA LYS A 93 5.89 -8.13 -10.97
C LYS A 93 6.36 -9.38 -10.19
N ASN A 94 6.11 -9.42 -8.88
CA ASN A 94 6.43 -10.54 -8.01
C ASN A 94 5.43 -11.70 -8.11
N PHE A 95 4.34 -11.53 -8.87
CA PHE A 95 3.22 -12.46 -8.97
C PHE A 95 3.36 -13.49 -10.11
N GLN A 96 4.47 -13.48 -10.85
CA GLN A 96 4.71 -14.35 -12.02
C GLN A 96 4.93 -15.85 -11.67
N GLY A 97 4.51 -16.29 -10.49
CA GLY A 97 4.66 -17.68 -10.04
C GLY A 97 3.53 -18.63 -10.41
N ASP A 98 2.37 -18.15 -10.92
CA ASP A 98 1.20 -19.03 -11.04
C ASP A 98 0.23 -18.63 -12.17
N LEU A 99 0.80 -18.32 -13.34
CA LEU A 99 0.07 -18.21 -14.60
C LEU A 99 0.66 -19.20 -15.61
N THR A 100 0.86 -20.45 -15.20
CA THR A 100 0.90 -21.56 -16.16
C THR A 100 -0.51 -21.76 -16.69
N ILE A 101 -0.88 -20.97 -17.69
CA ILE A 101 -1.96 -21.36 -18.60
C ILE A 101 -1.38 -22.54 -19.37
N ASP A 102 -1.67 -23.75 -18.91
CA ASP A 102 -1.29 -24.99 -19.57
C ASP A 102 -1.93 -24.99 -20.97
N PRO A 103 -1.16 -24.87 -22.07
CA PRO A 103 -1.73 -24.76 -23.41
C PRO A 103 -2.26 -26.10 -23.95
N ALA A 104 -2.22 -27.18 -23.15
CA ALA A 104 -2.52 -28.54 -23.59
C ALA A 104 -3.97 -29.01 -23.35
N ALA A 105 -4.81 -28.26 -22.63
CA ALA A 105 -6.13 -28.76 -22.20
C ALA A 105 -7.27 -28.63 -23.24
N HIS A 106 -6.98 -28.30 -24.49
CA HIS A 106 -7.96 -28.33 -25.58
C HIS A 106 -7.52 -29.27 -26.71
N SER A 107 -7.29 -30.54 -26.38
CA SER A 107 -7.38 -31.61 -27.37
C SER A 107 -8.86 -31.86 -27.69
N ASN A 108 -9.27 -31.32 -28.83
CA ASN A 108 -10.57 -31.49 -29.46
C ASN A 108 -10.84 -32.99 -29.76
N PRO A 109 -11.92 -33.61 -29.24
CA PRO A 109 -12.27 -34.98 -29.57
C PRO A 109 -13.08 -34.98 -30.87
N ASN A 110 -12.42 -34.79 -32.01
CA ASN A 110 -13.02 -35.15 -33.29
C ASN A 110 -11.97 -35.68 -34.27
N GLN A 111 -11.54 -36.91 -34.00
CA GLN A 111 -10.98 -37.82 -35.00
C GLN A 111 -11.55 -39.22 -34.75
N LEU A 112 -12.34 -39.72 -35.71
CA LEU A 112 -12.23 -41.04 -36.38
C LEU A 112 -13.60 -41.56 -36.80
N GLY A 113 -13.69 -41.93 -38.09
CA GLY A 113 -14.60 -42.96 -38.59
C GLY A 113 -15.82 -42.46 -39.34
#